data_AF-A0A6A6BWU4-F1
#
_entry.id   AF-A0A6A6BWU4-F1
#
_cell.length_a   1.000
_cell.length_b   1.000
_cell.length_c   1.000
_cell.angle_alpha   90.00
_cell.angle_beta   90.00
_cell.angle_gamma   90.00
#
_symmetry.space_group_name_H-M   'P 1'
#
loop_
_entity.id
_entity.type
_entity.pdbx_description
1 polymer ?
#
loop_
_entity_poly.entity_id
_entity_poly.type
_entity_poly.pdbx_seq_one_letter_code
_entity_poly.pdbx_strand_id
1 'polypeptide(L)'
;MAEGNTFNAPFPAPPPSYKHFTKQNLSRLRRTRKEAGIPPPADGQPPEKDVDILTLPAELRYLVPPEPPSDSKLTVFGDTVNLDAPRVTLADNSIEQIYPDDPSVLSNPQPHLIALARSMLTTFLSLTGILAQNPDLQQDKMGDLQTIVYNLHDIINQYRPHQARESLILMMEERLEKMKGEIQRIDQSKESVAKLLQELQSNGIVQAMQEEKDGKGDAVVEDAAVTKRKARQRAGWAALENEMG
;
A
#
# COMPACT_ATOMS: atom_id res chain seq x y z
N MET A 1 -13.96 -47.15 -5.73
CA MET A 1 -14.43 -46.36 -6.89
C MET A 1 -13.22 -45.65 -7.47
N ALA A 2 -13.03 -45.77 -8.79
CA ALA A 2 -11.81 -45.55 -9.56
C ALA A 2 -10.86 -44.44 -9.05
N GLU A 3 -9.68 -44.87 -8.58
CA GLU A 3 -8.48 -44.04 -8.48
C GLU A 3 -8.02 -43.70 -9.90
N GLY A 4 -8.39 -42.51 -10.36
CA GLY A 4 -8.01 -42.01 -11.67
C GLY A 4 -6.53 -41.65 -11.68
N ASN A 5 -5.77 -42.41 -12.47
CA ASN A 5 -4.37 -42.21 -12.81
C ASN A 5 -4.05 -40.72 -13.05
N THR A 6 -3.47 -40.06 -12.05
CA THR A 6 -3.09 -38.65 -12.13
C THR A 6 -1.85 -38.54 -13.00
N PHE A 7 -2.01 -38.02 -14.22
CA PHE A 7 -0.91 -37.43 -14.97
C PHE A 7 -0.11 -36.54 -14.01
N ASN A 8 1.17 -36.85 -13.80
CA ASN A 8 2.10 -36.12 -12.95
C ASN A 8 2.36 -34.73 -13.56
N ALA A 9 1.39 -33.83 -13.42
CA ALA A 9 1.63 -32.42 -13.58
C ALA A 9 2.47 -31.95 -12.38
N PRO A 10 3.49 -31.10 -12.58
CA PRO A 10 4.34 -30.61 -11.50
C PRO A 10 3.58 -29.75 -10.47
N PHE A 11 2.33 -29.37 -10.77
CA PHE A 11 1.47 -28.56 -9.92
C PHE A 11 0.13 -29.26 -9.68
N PRO A 12 -0.43 -29.17 -8.47
CA PRO A 12 -1.74 -29.73 -8.18
C PRO A 12 -2.82 -29.03 -9.03
N ALA A 13 -3.85 -29.77 -9.40
CA ALA A 13 -5.03 -29.19 -10.03
C ALA A 13 -5.68 -28.16 -9.09
N PRO A 14 -6.29 -27.08 -9.63
CA PRO A 14 -6.97 -26.10 -8.80
C PRO A 14 -8.09 -26.73 -7.96
N PRO A 15 -8.45 -26.13 -6.81
CA PRO A 15 -9.49 -26.65 -5.93
C PRO A 15 -10.82 -26.84 -6.67
N PRO A 16 -11.55 -27.96 -6.47
CA PRO A 16 -12.75 -28.28 -7.25
C PRO A 16 -13.87 -27.23 -7.15
N SER A 17 -13.81 -26.35 -6.14
CA SER A 17 -14.71 -25.22 -5.96
C SER A 17 -14.76 -24.27 -7.17
N TYR A 18 -13.70 -24.19 -7.99
CA TYR A 18 -13.65 -23.32 -9.17
C TYR A 18 -14.80 -23.59 -10.16
N LYS A 19 -15.30 -24.84 -10.23
CA LYS A 19 -16.39 -25.23 -11.15
C LYS A 19 -17.71 -24.56 -10.82
N HIS A 20 -17.92 -24.16 -9.56
CA HIS A 20 -19.16 -23.52 -9.12
C HIS A 20 -19.25 -22.03 -9.49
N PHE A 21 -18.14 -21.41 -9.92
CA PHE A 21 -18.05 -20.00 -10.34
C PHE A 21 -18.61 -19.78 -11.76
N THR A 22 -19.88 -20.13 -11.96
CA THR A 22 -20.60 -19.89 -13.22
C THR A 22 -21.37 -18.56 -13.19
N LYS A 23 -21.59 -17.93 -14.36
CA LYS A 23 -22.37 -16.68 -14.47
C LYS A 23 -23.78 -16.84 -13.90
N GLN A 24 -24.38 -18.02 -14.04
CA GLN A 24 -25.70 -18.34 -13.51
C GLN A 24 -25.68 -18.35 -11.97
N ASN A 25 -24.72 -19.04 -11.37
CA ASN A 25 -24.60 -19.14 -9.92
C ASN A 25 -24.28 -17.79 -9.27
N LEU A 26 -23.43 -16.97 -9.91
CA LEU A 26 -23.18 -15.59 -9.48
C LEU A 26 -24.45 -14.73 -9.53
N SER A 27 -25.29 -14.90 -10.55
CA SER A 27 -26.57 -14.18 -10.65
C SER A 27 -27.56 -14.61 -9.56
N ARG A 28 -27.60 -15.90 -9.23
CA ARG A 28 -28.43 -16.46 -8.15
C ARG A 28 -27.97 -15.95 -6.79
N LEU A 29 -26.66 -15.97 -6.52
CA LEU A 29 -26.07 -15.42 -5.29
C LEU A 29 -26.41 -13.93 -5.11
N ARG A 30 -26.34 -13.15 -6.19
CA ARG A 30 -26.72 -11.73 -6.16
C ARG A 30 -28.20 -11.51 -5.83
N ARG A 31 -29.10 -12.41 -6.27
CA ARG A 31 -30.53 -12.34 -5.94
C ARG A 31 -30.78 -12.70 -4.48
N THR A 32 -30.22 -13.81 -4.01
CA THR A 32 -30.34 -14.22 -2.59
C THR A 32 -29.73 -13.19 -1.64
N ARG A 33 -28.62 -12.54 -2.02
CA ARG A 33 -28.02 -11.46 -1.24
C ARG A 33 -28.96 -10.23 -1.15
N LYS A 34 -29.63 -9.88 -2.26
CA LYS A 34 -30.64 -8.80 -2.29
C LYS A 34 -31.88 -9.14 -1.48
N GLU A 35 -32.37 -10.36 -1.56
CA GLU A 35 -33.52 -10.83 -0.77
C GLU A 35 -33.23 -10.84 0.74
N ALA A 36 -32.00 -11.17 1.12
CA ALA A 36 -31.51 -11.09 2.50
C ALA A 36 -31.18 -9.66 2.97
N GLY A 37 -31.30 -8.64 2.11
CA GLY A 37 -31.01 -7.25 2.45
C GLY A 37 -29.53 -6.93 2.68
N ILE A 38 -28.61 -7.80 2.22
CA ILE A 38 -27.17 -7.62 2.43
C ILE A 38 -26.61 -6.74 1.29
N PRO A 39 -25.94 -5.62 1.60
CA PRO A 39 -25.35 -4.76 0.58
C PRO A 39 -24.25 -5.51 -0.21
N PRO A 40 -23.99 -5.13 -1.47
CA PRO A 40 -22.81 -5.62 -2.17
C PRO A 40 -21.55 -5.24 -1.37
N PRO A 41 -20.53 -6.13 -1.31
CA PRO A 41 -19.29 -5.82 -0.63
C PRO A 41 -18.70 -4.55 -1.25
N ALA A 42 -18.39 -3.56 -0.41
CA ALA A 42 -17.62 -2.40 -0.82
C ALA A 42 -16.22 -2.86 -1.22
N ASP A 43 -15.64 -2.23 -2.26
CA ASP A 43 -14.31 -2.58 -2.74
C ASP A 43 -13.30 -2.57 -1.58
N GLY A 44 -12.71 -3.74 -1.29
CA GLY A 44 -11.65 -3.90 -0.31
C GLY A 44 -12.05 -4.29 1.12
N GLN A 45 -13.34 -4.41 1.44
CA GLN A 45 -13.78 -4.88 2.76
C GLN A 45 -14.48 -6.25 2.68
N PRO A 46 -14.03 -7.26 3.45
CA PRO A 46 -14.81 -8.49 3.61
C PRO A 46 -16.16 -8.12 4.24
N PRO A 47 -17.29 -8.64 3.72
CA PRO A 47 -18.59 -8.38 4.31
C PRO A 47 -18.59 -8.90 5.76
N GLU A 48 -18.91 -8.03 6.72
CA GLU A 48 -18.92 -8.37 8.15
C GLU A 48 -19.89 -9.53 8.46
N LYS A 49 -20.94 -9.69 7.65
CA LYS A 49 -21.90 -10.80 7.71
C LYS A 49 -22.37 -11.10 6.30
N ASP A 50 -22.02 -12.30 5.81
CA ASP A 50 -22.58 -12.85 4.58
C ASP A 50 -23.78 -13.77 4.88
N VAL A 51 -24.45 -14.24 3.84
CA VAL A 51 -25.60 -15.15 3.96
C VAL A 51 -25.16 -16.46 4.64
N ASP A 52 -25.95 -16.93 5.62
CA ASP A 52 -25.67 -18.19 6.34
C ASP A 52 -25.43 -19.35 5.38
N ILE A 53 -24.19 -19.83 5.33
CA ILE A 53 -23.71 -20.86 4.40
C ILE A 53 -24.58 -22.12 4.49
N LEU A 54 -25.12 -22.43 5.68
CA LEU A 54 -25.96 -23.60 5.91
C LEU A 54 -27.31 -23.54 5.19
N THR A 55 -27.86 -22.34 4.97
CA THR A 55 -29.15 -22.14 4.29
C THR A 55 -29.04 -22.17 2.76
N LEU A 56 -27.83 -21.95 2.23
CA LEU A 56 -27.58 -21.92 0.79
C LEU A 56 -27.47 -23.34 0.19
N PRO A 57 -27.94 -23.53 -1.06
CA PRO A 57 -27.63 -24.71 -1.86
C PRO A 57 -26.12 -24.95 -1.94
N ALA A 58 -25.71 -26.23 -1.93
CA ALA A 58 -24.30 -26.63 -1.88
C ALA A 58 -23.41 -25.97 -2.95
N GLU A 59 -23.97 -25.70 -4.14
CA GLU A 59 -23.26 -25.04 -5.24
C GLU A 59 -22.97 -23.56 -5.00
N LEU A 60 -23.80 -22.87 -4.20
CA LEU A 60 -23.64 -21.45 -3.90
C LEU A 60 -22.77 -21.22 -2.66
N ARG A 61 -22.60 -22.25 -1.81
CA ARG A 61 -21.76 -22.20 -0.59
C ARG A 61 -20.31 -21.82 -0.91
N TYR A 62 -19.76 -22.36 -2.00
CA TYR A 62 -18.38 -22.10 -2.41
C TYR A 62 -18.13 -20.69 -2.97
N LEU A 63 -19.19 -19.92 -3.22
CA LEU A 63 -19.08 -18.54 -3.71
C LEU A 63 -19.03 -17.51 -2.57
N VAL A 64 -19.34 -17.94 -1.34
CA VAL A 64 -19.23 -17.10 -0.15
C VAL A 64 -17.82 -17.30 0.43
N PRO A 65 -17.06 -16.22 0.66
CA PRO A 65 -15.77 -16.33 1.34
C PRO A 65 -15.94 -17.01 2.71
N PRO A 66 -15.04 -17.93 3.10
CA PRO A 66 -15.10 -18.52 4.43
C PRO A 66 -14.84 -17.46 5.50
N GLU A 67 -15.38 -17.68 6.69
CA GLU A 67 -15.06 -16.85 7.86
C GLU A 67 -13.56 -16.97 8.19
N PRO A 68 -12.93 -15.88 8.68
CA PRO A 68 -11.55 -15.94 9.10
C PRO A 68 -11.39 -16.99 10.21
N PRO A 69 -10.36 -17.84 10.14
CA PRO A 69 -10.13 -18.85 11.17
C PRO A 69 -9.95 -18.19 12.53
N SER A 70 -10.66 -18.67 13.54
CA SER A 70 -10.48 -18.22 14.93
C SER A 70 -9.24 -18.83 15.59
N ASP A 71 -8.69 -19.89 15.01
CA ASP A 71 -7.52 -20.59 15.53
C ASP A 71 -6.24 -19.81 15.19
N SER A 72 -5.41 -19.59 16.20
CA SER A 72 -4.12 -18.91 16.03
C SER A 72 -3.03 -19.79 15.45
N LYS A 73 -3.26 -21.11 15.32
CA LYS A 73 -2.32 -22.05 14.71
C LYS A 73 -2.73 -22.35 13.28
N LEU A 74 -1.95 -21.86 12.32
CA LEU A 74 -2.16 -22.12 10.89
C LEU A 74 -1.01 -22.96 10.34
N THR A 75 -1.35 -23.96 9.52
CA THR A 75 -0.33 -24.69 8.75
C THR A 75 -0.07 -23.93 7.46
N VAL A 76 1.11 -23.35 7.34
CA VAL A 76 1.54 -22.55 6.19
C VAL A 76 2.72 -23.28 5.55
N PHE A 77 2.56 -23.72 4.29
CA PHE A 77 3.58 -24.45 3.53
C PHE A 77 4.14 -25.73 4.20
N GLY A 78 3.33 -26.37 5.06
CA GLY A 78 3.72 -27.59 5.78
C GLY A 78 4.21 -27.33 7.21
N ASP A 79 4.45 -26.08 7.58
CA ASP A 79 4.87 -25.68 8.92
C ASP A 79 3.69 -25.12 9.71
N THR A 80 3.56 -25.54 10.97
CA THR A 80 2.56 -24.97 11.89
C THR A 80 3.07 -23.66 12.46
N VAL A 81 2.55 -22.55 11.94
CA VAL A 81 2.82 -21.19 12.43
C VAL A 81 1.74 -20.81 13.45
N ASN A 82 2.18 -20.38 14.63
CA ASN A 82 1.28 -19.81 15.63
C ASN A 82 1.37 -18.28 15.55
N LEU A 83 0.26 -17.62 15.23
CA LEU A 83 0.16 -16.17 15.09
C LEU A 83 0.31 -15.44 16.43
N ASP A 84 -0.05 -16.08 17.54
CA ASP A 84 0.02 -15.49 18.89
C ASP A 84 1.35 -15.81 19.59
N ALA A 85 2.24 -16.57 18.94
CA ALA A 85 3.49 -16.96 19.59
C ALA A 85 4.35 -15.73 19.89
N PRO A 86 4.87 -15.60 21.13
CA PRO A 86 5.86 -14.59 21.42
C PRO A 86 7.10 -14.79 20.55
N ARG A 87 7.85 -13.71 20.32
CA ARG A 87 9.10 -13.78 19.56
C ARG A 87 10.05 -14.77 20.24
N VAL A 88 10.70 -15.61 19.44
CA VAL A 88 11.74 -16.51 19.93
C VAL A 88 12.91 -15.66 20.43
N THR A 89 13.24 -15.78 21.71
CA THR A 89 14.30 -15.01 22.36
C THR A 89 15.65 -15.73 22.25
N LEU A 90 16.74 -15.03 22.56
CA LEU A 90 18.08 -15.64 22.65
C LEU A 90 18.11 -16.78 23.69
N ALA A 91 17.41 -16.59 24.82
CA ALA A 91 17.31 -17.58 25.89
C ALA A 91 16.62 -18.87 25.44
N ASP A 92 15.58 -18.78 24.59
CA ASP A 92 14.87 -19.95 24.04
C ASP A 92 15.77 -20.82 23.16
N ASN A 93 16.80 -20.21 22.56
CA ASN A 93 17.79 -20.91 21.73
C ASN A 93 19.06 -21.30 22.50
N SER A 94 19.09 -21.13 23.82
CA SER A 94 20.28 -21.35 24.66
C SER A 94 21.51 -20.53 24.22
N ILE A 95 21.29 -19.34 23.65
CA ILE A 95 22.35 -18.43 23.21
C ILE A 95 22.60 -17.40 24.32
N GLU A 96 23.88 -17.21 24.68
CA GLU A 96 24.26 -16.19 25.65
C GLU A 96 24.04 -14.78 25.10
N GLN A 97 23.40 -13.95 25.90
CA GLN A 97 23.22 -12.54 25.57
C GLN A 97 24.46 -11.73 25.94
N ILE A 98 25.07 -11.09 24.94
CA ILE A 98 26.35 -10.37 25.09
C ILE A 98 26.15 -8.88 25.45
N TYR A 99 24.97 -8.33 25.19
CA TYR A 99 24.64 -6.91 25.43
C TYR A 99 23.79 -6.74 26.70
N PRO A 100 23.85 -5.57 27.38
CA PRO A 100 23.12 -5.35 28.63
C PRO A 100 21.59 -5.33 28.42
N ASP A 101 20.84 -5.83 29.40
CA ASP A 101 19.36 -5.86 29.42
C ASP A 101 18.68 -4.50 29.59
N ASP A 102 19.43 -3.39 29.52
CA ASP A 102 18.91 -2.07 29.80
C ASP A 102 18.02 -1.56 28.64
N PRO A 103 16.79 -1.04 28.88
CA PRO A 103 15.96 -0.40 27.86
C PRO A 103 16.67 0.68 27.04
N SER A 104 17.75 1.28 27.57
CA SER A 104 18.61 2.21 26.83
C SER A 104 19.17 1.64 25.52
N VAL A 105 19.42 0.32 25.46
CA VAL A 105 19.92 -0.37 24.26
C VAL A 105 18.91 -0.30 23.11
N LEU A 106 17.62 -0.29 23.42
CA LEU A 106 16.54 -0.23 22.42
C LEU A 106 16.29 1.17 21.89
N SER A 107 16.48 2.18 22.74
CA SER A 107 16.40 3.58 22.33
C SER A 107 17.58 3.93 21.42
N ASN A 108 18.79 3.51 21.78
CA ASN A 108 20.01 3.77 21.04
C ASN A 108 20.82 2.47 20.80
N PRO A 109 20.45 1.67 19.78
CA PRO A 109 21.14 0.40 19.50
C PRO A 109 22.49 0.60 18.80
N GLN A 110 22.73 1.76 18.18
CA GLN A 110 23.91 2.04 17.37
C GLN A 110 25.26 1.70 18.04
N PRO A 111 25.58 2.16 19.27
CA PRO A 111 26.87 1.84 19.90
C PRO A 111 27.06 0.34 20.13
N HIS A 112 25.99 -0.37 20.51
CA HIS A 112 26.02 -1.81 20.76
C HIS A 112 26.16 -2.61 19.46
N LEU A 113 25.45 -2.23 18.41
CA LEU A 113 25.59 -2.83 17.07
C LEU A 113 27.01 -2.63 16.52
N ILE A 114 27.59 -1.44 16.67
CA ILE A 114 28.96 -1.16 16.22
C ILE A 114 29.98 -1.97 17.05
N ALA A 115 29.78 -2.08 18.37
CA ALA A 115 30.63 -2.88 19.23
C ALA A 115 30.59 -4.37 18.84
N LEU A 116 29.39 -4.93 18.62
CA LEU A 116 29.21 -6.30 18.16
C LEU A 116 29.80 -6.52 16.77
N ALA A 117 29.64 -5.59 15.83
CA ALA A 117 30.24 -5.68 14.51
C ALA A 117 31.78 -5.66 14.56
N ARG A 118 32.38 -4.84 15.44
CA ARG A 118 33.82 -4.85 15.69
C ARG A 118 34.29 -6.16 16.33
N SER A 119 33.52 -6.68 17.29
CA SER A 119 33.77 -7.99 17.91
C SER A 119 33.72 -9.11 16.85
N MET A 120 32.69 -9.13 16.01
CA MET A 120 32.54 -10.06 14.89
C MET A 120 33.74 -10.02 13.94
N LEU A 121 34.18 -8.81 13.54
CA LEU A 121 35.34 -8.65 12.66
C LEU A 121 36.62 -9.17 13.31
N THR A 122 36.82 -8.89 14.60
CA THR A 122 37.99 -9.35 15.35
C THR A 122 38.00 -10.87 15.48
N THR A 123 36.85 -11.47 15.80
CA THR A 123 36.68 -12.93 15.85
C THR A 123 36.91 -13.57 14.48
N PHE A 124 36.42 -12.96 13.39
CA PHE A 124 36.67 -13.43 12.03
C PHE A 124 38.16 -13.38 11.64
N LEU A 125 38.86 -12.30 11.99
CA LEU A 125 40.32 -12.22 11.77
C LEU A 125 41.10 -13.23 12.61
N SER A 126 40.64 -13.51 13.84
CA SER A 126 41.24 -14.56 14.66
C SER A 126 41.00 -15.94 14.05
N LEU A 127 39.82 -16.18 13.48
CA LEU A 127 39.45 -17.42 12.80
C LEU A 127 40.32 -17.64 11.56
N THR A 128 40.54 -16.61 10.73
CA THR A 128 41.41 -16.73 9.56
C THR A 128 42.87 -16.99 9.96
N GLY A 129 43.34 -16.37 11.05
CA GLY A 129 44.66 -16.65 11.62
C GLY A 129 44.81 -18.08 12.13
N ILE A 130 43.79 -18.61 12.83
CA ILE A 130 43.78 -20.00 13.33
C ILE A 130 43.76 -20.98 12.16
N LEU A 131 42.93 -20.74 11.15
CA LEU A 131 42.88 -21.60 9.94
C LEU A 131 44.21 -21.67 9.20
N ALA A 132 45.02 -20.61 9.24
CA ALA A 132 46.35 -20.60 8.64
C ALA A 132 47.40 -21.36 9.48
N GLN A 133 47.21 -21.46 10.80
CA GLN A 133 48.16 -22.09 11.72
C GLN A 133 47.78 -23.51 12.11
N ASN A 134 46.58 -23.70 12.68
CA ASN A 134 46.04 -24.96 13.19
C ASN A 134 44.52 -25.04 12.92
N PRO A 135 44.08 -25.80 11.89
CA PRO A 135 42.66 -25.85 11.51
C PRO A 135 41.76 -26.56 12.53
N ASP A 136 42.31 -27.37 13.44
CA ASP A 136 41.52 -28.18 14.39
C ASP A 136 40.82 -27.33 15.47
N LEU A 137 41.32 -26.10 15.73
CA LEU A 137 40.77 -25.18 16.73
C LEU A 137 39.70 -24.23 16.16
N GLN A 138 39.18 -24.51 14.96
CA GLN A 138 38.20 -23.65 14.29
C GLN A 138 36.84 -23.60 15.01
N GLN A 139 36.43 -24.70 15.65
CA GLN A 139 35.05 -24.89 16.16
C GLN A 139 34.67 -23.84 17.20
N ASP A 140 35.55 -23.57 18.15
CA ASP A 140 35.30 -22.60 19.23
C ASP A 140 35.06 -21.19 18.67
N LYS A 141 35.87 -20.78 17.69
CA LYS A 141 35.72 -19.47 17.04
C LYS A 141 34.54 -19.38 16.09
N MET A 142 34.10 -20.50 15.52
CA MET A 142 32.84 -20.55 14.78
C MET A 142 31.65 -20.36 15.72
N GLY A 143 31.68 -21.01 16.89
CA GLY A 143 30.67 -20.83 17.94
C GLY A 143 30.58 -19.39 18.43
N ASP A 144 31.72 -18.78 18.77
CA ASP A 144 31.80 -17.36 19.15
C ASP A 144 31.16 -16.46 18.08
N LEU A 145 31.46 -16.70 16.79
CA LEU A 145 30.93 -15.92 15.68
C LEU A 145 29.40 -16.11 15.54
N GLN A 146 28.90 -17.33 15.65
CA GLN A 146 27.47 -17.62 15.63
C GLN A 146 26.74 -16.86 16.74
N THR A 147 27.24 -16.94 17.97
CA THR A 147 26.68 -16.22 19.13
C THR A 147 26.62 -14.71 18.88
N ILE A 148 27.69 -14.11 18.36
CA ILE A 148 27.72 -12.67 18.04
C ILE A 148 26.67 -12.31 16.98
N VAL A 149 26.54 -13.13 15.93
CA VAL A 149 25.57 -12.90 14.85
C VAL A 149 24.14 -13.01 15.34
N TYR A 150 23.83 -13.99 16.20
CA TYR A 150 22.49 -14.10 16.79
C TYR A 150 22.15 -12.89 17.67
N ASN A 151 23.09 -12.45 18.51
CA ASN A 151 22.93 -11.24 19.32
C ASN A 151 22.70 -9.98 18.46
N LEU A 152 23.43 -9.85 17.34
CA LEU A 152 23.25 -8.75 16.41
C LEU A 152 21.85 -8.77 15.78
N HIS A 153 21.40 -9.94 15.34
CA HIS A 153 20.06 -10.12 14.77
C HIS A 153 18.98 -9.78 15.78
N ASP A 154 19.15 -10.17 17.04
CA ASP A 154 18.16 -9.90 18.07
C ASP A 154 17.99 -8.39 18.31
N ILE A 155 19.07 -7.63 18.49
CA ILE A 155 19.00 -6.16 18.63
C ILE A 155 18.31 -5.52 17.42
N ILE A 156 18.65 -5.96 16.20
CA ILE A 156 18.02 -5.46 14.97
C ILE A 156 16.51 -5.76 14.98
N ASN A 157 16.12 -6.98 15.37
CA ASN A 157 14.72 -7.41 15.43
C ASN A 157 13.93 -6.63 16.50
N GLN A 158 14.55 -6.33 17.63
CA GLN A 158 13.95 -5.50 18.66
C GLN A 158 13.79 -4.04 18.22
N TYR A 159 14.65 -3.52 17.33
CA TYR A 159 14.53 -2.16 16.78
C TYR A 159 13.49 -2.02 15.65
N ARG A 160 13.01 -3.12 15.04
CA ARG A 160 12.03 -3.08 13.92
C ARG A 160 10.75 -2.29 14.22
N PRO A 161 10.10 -2.42 15.39
CA PRO A 161 8.90 -1.64 15.69
C PRO A 161 9.16 -0.14 15.75
N HIS A 162 10.34 0.28 16.24
CA HIS A 162 10.74 1.68 16.21
C HIS A 162 10.91 2.17 14.77
N GLN A 163 11.64 1.42 13.95
CA GLN A 163 11.80 1.72 12.53
C GLN A 163 10.46 1.85 11.79
N ALA A 164 9.51 0.96 12.07
CA ALA A 164 8.18 1.00 11.45
C ALA A 164 7.40 2.27 11.81
N ARG A 165 7.49 2.72 13.07
CA ARG A 165 6.87 3.98 13.51
C ARG A 165 7.50 5.19 12.86
N GLU A 166 8.83 5.28 12.84
CA GLU A 166 9.54 6.36 12.16
C GLU A 166 9.23 6.40 10.65
N SER A 167 9.16 5.24 10.01
CA SER A 167 8.78 5.13 8.60
C SER A 167 7.35 5.63 8.36
N LEU A 168 6.42 5.37 9.27
CA LEU A 168 5.05 5.88 9.18
C LEU A 168 5.01 7.40 9.38
N ILE A 169 5.74 7.92 10.36
CA ILE A 169 5.82 9.37 10.61
C ILE A 169 6.33 10.08 9.36
N LEU A 170 7.43 9.61 8.77
CA LEU A 170 7.99 10.19 7.54
C LEU A 170 7.00 10.16 6.37
N MET A 171 6.25 9.05 6.20
CA MET A 171 5.22 8.96 5.17
C MET A 171 4.08 9.97 5.40
N MET A 172 3.69 10.19 6.66
CA MET A 172 2.66 11.15 7.02
C MET A 172 3.14 12.60 6.83
N GLU A 173 4.39 12.89 7.18
CA GLU A 173 5.01 14.19 6.93
C GLU A 173 5.10 14.51 5.44
N GLU A 174 5.52 13.54 4.61
CA GLU A 174 5.52 13.69 3.15
C GLU A 174 4.11 13.96 2.61
N ARG A 175 3.10 13.27 3.15
CA ARG A 175 1.70 13.51 2.77
C ARG A 175 1.22 14.91 3.16
N LEU A 176 1.59 15.39 4.35
CA LEU A 176 1.26 16.75 4.80
C LEU A 176 1.92 17.80 3.90
N GLU A 177 3.17 17.59 3.51
CA GLU A 177 3.88 18.52 2.64
C GLU A 177 3.27 18.57 1.24
N LYS A 178 2.91 17.41 0.66
CA LYS A 178 2.17 17.35 -0.60
C LYS A 178 0.84 18.09 -0.51
N MET A 179 0.08 17.86 0.56
CA MET A 179 -1.21 18.51 0.78
C MET A 179 -1.07 20.04 0.91
N LYS A 180 -0.04 20.54 1.62
CA LYS A 180 0.25 21.98 1.67
C LYS A 180 0.61 22.55 0.30
N GLY A 181 1.43 21.83 -0.48
CA GLY A 181 1.77 22.21 -1.85
C GLY A 181 0.54 22.25 -2.77
N GLU A 182 -0.38 21.30 -2.64
CA GLU A 182 -1.65 21.29 -3.37
C GLU A 182 -2.53 22.49 -2.99
N ILE A 183 -2.66 22.81 -1.69
CA ILE A 183 -3.42 23.97 -1.23
C ILE A 183 -2.84 25.26 -1.81
N GLN A 184 -1.51 25.43 -1.77
CA GLN A 184 -0.86 26.61 -2.35
C GLN A 184 -1.09 26.72 -3.87
N ARG A 185 -1.07 25.60 -4.60
CA ARG A 185 -1.38 25.58 -6.03
C ARG A 185 -2.84 25.96 -6.30
N ILE A 186 -3.77 25.46 -5.48
CA ILE A 186 -5.18 25.82 -5.57
C ILE A 186 -5.37 27.32 -5.30
N ASP A 187 -4.73 27.87 -4.27
CA ASP A 187 -4.80 29.29 -3.96
C ASP A 187 -4.24 30.17 -5.09
N GLN A 188 -3.09 29.78 -5.68
CA GLN A 188 -2.53 30.44 -6.87
C GLN A 188 -3.49 30.36 -8.06
N SER A 189 -4.07 29.19 -8.32
CA SER A 189 -5.04 29.02 -9.42
C SER A 189 -6.29 29.88 -9.22
N LYS A 190 -6.77 30.00 -7.97
CA LYS A 190 -7.91 30.85 -7.60
C LYS A 190 -7.59 32.32 -7.81
N GLU A 191 -6.39 32.77 -7.43
CA GLU A 191 -5.95 34.15 -7.67
C GLU A 191 -5.85 34.45 -9.17
N SER A 192 -5.28 33.54 -9.97
CA SER A 192 -5.20 33.67 -11.43
C SER A 192 -6.60 33.73 -12.05
N VAL A 193 -7.52 32.86 -11.67
CA VAL A 193 -8.92 32.89 -12.15
C VAL A 193 -9.62 34.18 -11.72
N ALA A 194 -9.41 34.66 -10.49
CA ALA A 194 -9.98 35.93 -10.03
C ALA A 194 -9.47 37.12 -10.84
N LYS A 195 -8.16 37.16 -11.16
CA LYS A 195 -7.57 38.18 -12.05
C LYS A 195 -8.18 38.11 -13.45
N LEU A 196 -8.28 36.92 -14.05
CA LEU A 196 -8.90 36.74 -15.36
C LEU A 196 -10.37 37.19 -15.38
N LEU A 197 -11.15 36.86 -14.34
CA LEU A 197 -12.54 37.32 -14.20
C LEU A 197 -12.61 38.85 -14.06
N GLN A 198 -11.72 39.46 -13.28
CA GLN A 198 -11.65 40.91 -13.13
C GLN A 198 -11.28 41.60 -14.45
N GLU A 199 -10.32 41.05 -15.20
CA GLU A 199 -9.93 41.54 -16.52
C GLU A 199 -11.07 41.40 -17.54
N LEU A 200 -11.79 40.28 -17.54
CA LEU A 200 -12.98 40.10 -18.37
C LEU A 200 -14.10 41.07 -17.99
N GLN A 201 -14.30 41.33 -16.70
CA GLN A 201 -15.28 42.32 -16.24
C GLN A 201 -14.87 43.74 -16.62
N SER A 202 -13.61 44.13 -16.46
CA SER A 202 -13.13 45.44 -16.89
C SER A 202 -13.19 45.59 -18.41
N ASN A 203 -12.80 44.56 -19.17
CA ASN A 203 -12.86 44.58 -20.62
C ASN A 203 -14.31 44.55 -21.13
N GLY A 204 -15.21 43.84 -20.47
CA GLY A 204 -16.64 43.83 -20.76
C GLY A 204 -17.32 45.19 -20.51
N ILE A 205 -16.88 45.92 -19.47
CA ILE A 205 -17.32 47.31 -19.22
C ILE A 205 -16.77 48.26 -20.29
N VAL A 206 -15.51 48.09 -20.70
CA VAL A 206 -14.92 48.88 -21.80
C VAL A 206 -15.62 48.60 -23.13
N GLN A 207 -16.02 47.35 -23.39
CA GLN A 207 -16.77 46.97 -24.59
C GLN A 207 -18.21 47.49 -24.57
N ALA A 208 -18.89 47.47 -23.42
CA ALA A 208 -20.23 48.06 -23.26
C ALA A 208 -20.22 49.59 -23.44
N MET A 209 -19.19 50.28 -22.95
CA MET A 209 -18.99 51.72 -23.21
C MET A 209 -18.63 52.05 -24.67
N GLN A 210 -18.10 51.08 -25.42
CA GLN A 210 -17.82 51.22 -26.86
C GLN A 210 -19.05 50.89 -27.73
N GLU A 211 -19.85 49.90 -27.35
CA GLU A 211 -21.09 49.55 -28.06
C GLU A 211 -22.20 50.61 -27.90
N GLU A 212 -22.26 51.33 -26.78
CA GLU A 212 -23.16 52.50 -26.64
C GLU A 212 -22.77 53.69 -27.55
N LYS A 213 -21.54 53.75 -28.07
CA LYS A 213 -21.08 54.84 -28.94
C LYS A 213 -21.36 54.62 -30.43
N ASP A 214 -21.62 53.39 -30.88
CA ASP A 214 -21.78 53.04 -32.30
C ASP A 214 -23.19 52.51 -32.65
N GLY A 215 -24.22 52.96 -31.94
CA GLY A 215 -25.62 52.59 -32.19
C GLY A 215 -26.34 53.45 -33.24
N LYS A 216 -26.08 53.24 -34.55
CA LYS A 216 -27.08 53.54 -35.61
C LYS A 216 -26.85 52.71 -36.88
N GLY A 217 -27.71 51.70 -37.12
CA GLY A 217 -27.83 51.02 -38.42
C GLY A 217 -28.37 49.59 -38.34
N ASP A 218 -29.55 49.37 -38.91
CA ASP A 218 -30.44 48.22 -38.70
C ASP A 218 -30.19 47.02 -39.66
N ALA A 219 -30.54 45.83 -39.16
CA ALA A 219 -30.97 44.60 -39.85
C ALA A 219 -30.03 43.67 -40.66
N VAL A 220 -28.79 44.01 -41.05
CA VAL A 220 -27.92 43.04 -41.82
C VAL A 220 -26.79 42.40 -40.97
N VAL A 221 -26.64 42.81 -39.71
CA VAL A 221 -25.44 42.54 -38.90
C VAL A 221 -25.56 41.29 -38.01
N GLU A 222 -26.77 40.75 -37.78
CA GLU A 222 -26.96 39.65 -36.81
C GLU A 222 -26.19 38.38 -37.16
N ASP A 223 -26.24 37.89 -38.40
CA ASP A 223 -25.53 36.65 -38.78
C ASP A 223 -24.01 36.79 -38.76
N ALA A 224 -23.49 37.97 -39.14
CA ALA A 224 -22.06 38.28 -39.09
C ALA A 224 -21.57 38.48 -37.65
N ALA A 225 -22.39 39.07 -36.77
CA ALA A 225 -22.08 39.25 -35.36
C ALA A 225 -22.12 37.91 -34.60
N VAL A 226 -23.09 37.05 -34.90
CA VAL A 226 -23.24 35.72 -34.27
C VAL A 226 -22.07 34.80 -34.67
N THR A 227 -21.69 34.78 -35.95
CA THR A 227 -20.53 34.01 -36.42
C THR A 227 -19.21 34.50 -35.82
N LYS A 228 -19.01 35.82 -35.71
CA LYS A 228 -17.84 36.42 -35.06
C LYS A 228 -17.79 36.15 -33.56
N ARG A 229 -18.95 36.11 -32.89
CA ARG A 229 -19.08 35.72 -31.47
C ARG A 229 -18.73 34.25 -31.24
N LYS A 230 -19.20 33.36 -32.12
CA LYS A 230 -18.88 31.92 -32.07
C LYS A 230 -17.40 31.63 -32.33
N ALA A 231 -16.78 32.38 -33.24
CA ALA A 231 -15.34 32.30 -33.51
C ALA A 231 -14.49 32.78 -32.32
N ARG A 232 -14.90 33.89 -31.67
CA ARG A 232 -14.24 34.39 -30.45
C ARG A 232 -14.36 33.44 -29.27
N GLN A 233 -15.53 32.83 -29.07
CA GLN A 233 -15.71 31.80 -28.06
C GLN A 233 -14.78 30.61 -28.33
N ARG A 234 -14.73 30.10 -29.57
CA ARG A 234 -13.81 29.00 -29.93
C ARG A 234 -12.34 29.36 -29.73
N ALA A 235 -11.93 30.59 -30.04
CA ALA A 235 -10.57 31.05 -29.80
C ALA A 235 -10.23 31.14 -28.29
N GLY A 236 -11.19 31.58 -27.47
CA GLY A 236 -11.04 31.59 -26.01
C GLY A 236 -10.95 30.19 -25.41
N TRP A 237 -11.74 29.24 -25.91
CA TRP A 237 -11.67 27.83 -25.50
C TRP A 237 -10.35 27.17 -25.94
N ALA A 238 -9.84 27.47 -27.13
CA ALA A 238 -8.55 26.96 -27.61
C ALA A 238 -7.35 27.53 -26.84
N ALA A 239 -7.43 28.78 -26.36
CA ALA A 239 -6.40 29.36 -25.50
C ALA A 239 -6.38 28.72 -24.11
N LEU A 240 -7.56 28.46 -23.53
CA LEU A 240 -7.72 27.72 -22.27
C LEU A 240 -7.14 26.30 -22.34
N GLU A 241 -7.32 25.60 -23.47
CA GLU A 241 -6.83 24.23 -23.67
C GLU A 241 -5.29 24.17 -23.83
N ASN A 242 -4.66 25.23 -24.36
CA ASN A 242 -3.21 25.34 -24.46
C ASN A 242 -2.53 25.75 -23.14
N GLU A 243 -3.22 26.42 -22.23
CA GLU A 243 -2.67 26.80 -20.91
C GLU A 243 -2.91 25.74 -19.82
N MET A 244 -3.85 24.81 -20.04
CA MET A 244 -4.21 23.74 -19.10
C MET A 244 -3.62 22.36 -19.47
N GLY A 245 -2.88 22.26 -20.58
CA GLY A 245 -2.15 21.06 -21.02
C GLY A 245 -0.74 20.97 -20.44
#